data_AF-A0A5Q4EVX3-F1
#
_entry.id   AF-A0A5Q4EVX3-F1
#
_cell.length_a   1.000
_cell.length_b   1.000
_cell.length_c   1.000
_cell.angle_alpha   90.00
_cell.angle_beta   90.00
_cell.angle_gamma   90.00
#
_symmetry.space_group_name_H-M   'P 1'
#
loop_
_entity.id
_entity.type
_entity.pdbx_description
1 polymer ?
#
loop_
_entity_poly.entity_id
_entity_poly.type
_entity_poly.pdbx_seq_one_letter_code
_entity_poly.pdbx_strand_id
1 'polypeptide(L)'
;MNNTETPSFEEWVHYCFTQGYSDFHTEPDADHYEAHEQRRQRFVDIDPKALSEHIIRLFSNPAFLADEYTDQQIADAVWFIFGLATTYFLHLRSEVVPRNVQIRCIESVATLYTDLFDRLCDKHDVDPNKSSSKDTPLEDAVYMIWDMDCIEGAVMFPKHWPHLVDPGFRVLETILEKCRTVTCKESALHALGHIHMYHPERVEKIIDKFLASPDQPGVLREYALDAREGAVQ
;
A
#
# COMPACT_ATOMS: atom_id res chain seq x y z
N MET A 1 -29.89 -4.59 -15.02
CA MET A 1 -28.47 -4.27 -14.84
C MET A 1 -28.30 -2.84 -15.31
N ASN A 2 -28.31 -1.88 -14.39
CA ASN A 2 -27.93 -0.52 -14.74
C ASN A 2 -26.44 -0.57 -15.04
N ASN A 3 -26.08 -0.25 -16.28
CA ASN A 3 -24.72 -0.20 -16.75
C ASN A 3 -24.10 1.05 -16.12
N THR A 4 -23.55 0.95 -14.90
CA THR A 4 -22.75 2.03 -14.32
C THR A 4 -21.50 2.15 -15.17
N GLU A 5 -21.40 3.26 -15.89
CA GLU A 5 -20.25 3.58 -16.71
C GLU A 5 -18.99 3.57 -15.83
N THR A 6 -17.98 2.80 -16.25
CA THR A 6 -16.68 2.74 -15.57
C THR A 6 -16.14 4.16 -15.41
N PRO A 7 -15.77 4.59 -14.19
CA PRO A 7 -15.30 5.96 -13.98
C PRO A 7 -14.01 6.20 -14.77
N SER A 8 -13.84 7.43 -15.25
CA SER A 8 -12.56 7.85 -15.79
C SER A 8 -11.48 7.78 -14.70
N PHE A 9 -10.21 7.80 -15.12
CA PHE A 9 -9.10 7.82 -14.18
C PHE A 9 -9.19 9.04 -13.25
N GLU A 10 -9.49 10.21 -13.81
CA GLU A 10 -9.55 11.47 -13.09
C GLU A 10 -10.71 11.47 -12.08
N GLU A 11 -11.87 10.91 -12.45
CA GLU A 11 -13.01 10.75 -11.54
C GLU A 11 -12.69 9.78 -10.40
N TRP A 12 -12.04 8.66 -10.72
CA TRP A 12 -11.66 7.65 -9.73
C TRP A 12 -10.62 8.19 -8.74
N VAL A 13 -9.57 8.87 -9.22
CA VAL A 13 -8.58 9.51 -8.36
C VAL A 13 -9.25 10.55 -7.46
N HIS A 14 -10.06 11.45 -8.03
CA HIS A 14 -10.74 12.46 -7.23
C HIS A 14 -11.60 11.82 -6.13
N TYR A 15 -12.36 10.75 -6.45
CA TYR A 15 -13.17 10.04 -5.48
C TYR A 15 -12.33 9.41 -4.35
N CYS A 16 -11.27 8.66 -4.69
CA CYS A 16 -10.40 8.00 -3.72
C CYS A 16 -9.83 8.98 -2.68
N PHE A 17 -9.44 10.19 -3.10
CA PHE A 17 -8.76 11.17 -2.26
C PHE A 17 -9.69 12.23 -1.63
N THR A 18 -11.00 12.18 -1.87
CA THR A 18 -11.94 13.17 -1.29
C THR A 18 -13.14 12.56 -0.59
N GLN A 19 -13.62 11.40 -1.02
CA GLN A 19 -14.89 10.85 -0.56
C GLN A 19 -14.83 9.35 -0.23
N GLY A 20 -13.97 8.57 -0.90
CA GLY A 20 -13.97 7.11 -0.81
C GLY A 20 -13.88 6.57 0.62
N TYR A 21 -12.93 7.08 1.41
CA TYR A 21 -12.76 6.64 2.79
C TYR A 21 -13.95 7.00 3.68
N SER A 22 -14.49 8.21 3.52
CA SER A 22 -15.66 8.69 4.29
C SER A 22 -16.91 7.88 3.98
N ASP A 23 -17.15 7.58 2.69
CA ASP A 23 -18.24 6.70 2.26
C ASP A 23 -18.08 5.29 2.88
N PHE A 24 -16.85 4.80 3.09
CA PHE A 24 -16.67 3.50 3.74
C PHE A 24 -16.83 3.55 5.26
N HIS A 25 -16.35 4.60 5.92
CA HIS A 25 -16.31 4.71 7.39
C HIS A 25 -17.61 5.24 8.02
N THR A 26 -18.46 5.88 7.24
CA THR A 26 -19.67 6.52 7.74
C THR A 26 -20.90 5.84 7.16
N GLU A 27 -21.80 5.36 8.02
CA GLU A 27 -23.11 4.90 7.58
C GLU A 27 -23.88 6.09 6.96
N PRO A 28 -24.36 5.97 5.71
CA PRO A 28 -25.17 7.02 5.12
C PRO A 28 -26.49 7.14 5.87
N ASP A 29 -26.98 8.37 6.02
CA ASP A 29 -28.36 8.58 6.47
C ASP A 29 -29.37 8.06 5.42
N ALA A 30 -30.63 7.92 5.83
CA ALA A 30 -31.68 7.38 4.96
C ALA A 30 -31.90 8.21 3.69
N ASP A 31 -31.64 9.53 3.74
CA ASP A 31 -31.87 10.45 2.62
C ASP A 31 -30.74 10.37 1.58
N HIS A 32 -29.54 9.94 1.99
CA HIS A 32 -28.35 9.83 1.12
C HIS A 32 -27.95 8.39 0.79
N TYR A 33 -28.65 7.39 1.33
CA TYR A 33 -28.35 5.96 1.12
C TYR A 33 -28.24 5.57 -0.36
N GLU A 34 -29.21 5.97 -1.19
CA GLU A 34 -29.20 5.59 -2.61
C GLU A 34 -28.04 6.24 -3.37
N ALA A 35 -27.74 7.51 -3.09
CA ALA A 35 -26.62 8.20 -3.71
C ALA A 35 -25.27 7.62 -3.27
N HIS A 36 -25.16 7.17 -2.02
CA HIS A 36 -23.99 6.48 -1.48
C HIS A 36 -23.78 5.13 -2.16
N GLU A 37 -24.82 4.32 -2.27
CA GLU A 37 -24.75 3.01 -2.93
C GLU A 37 -24.42 3.13 -4.42
N GLN A 38 -24.96 4.14 -5.12
CA GLN A 38 -24.60 4.43 -6.50
C GLN A 38 -23.11 4.81 -6.65
N ARG A 39 -22.55 5.57 -5.71
CA ARG A 39 -21.10 5.87 -5.71
C ARG A 39 -20.28 4.62 -5.44
N ARG A 40 -20.65 3.79 -4.47
CA ARG A 40 -19.95 2.52 -4.21
C ARG A 40 -19.96 1.62 -5.44
N GLN A 41 -21.10 1.42 -6.09
CA GLN A 41 -21.19 0.63 -7.31
C GLN A 41 -20.34 1.19 -8.46
N ARG A 42 -20.21 2.52 -8.55
CA ARG A 42 -19.42 3.15 -9.60
C ARG A 42 -17.92 3.08 -9.33
N PHE A 43 -17.50 3.32 -8.09
CA PHE A 43 -16.10 3.53 -7.77
C PHE A 43 -15.43 2.32 -7.12
N VAL A 44 -16.18 1.41 -6.49
CA VAL A 44 -15.65 0.19 -5.86
C VAL A 44 -15.81 -1.02 -6.78
N ASP A 45 -16.97 -1.21 -7.39
CA ASP A 45 -17.27 -2.37 -8.25
C ASP A 45 -16.75 -2.17 -9.70
N ILE A 46 -15.50 -1.72 -9.82
CA ILE A 46 -14.85 -1.48 -11.11
C ILE A 46 -14.37 -2.82 -11.70
N ASP A 47 -14.52 -2.98 -13.02
CA ASP A 47 -13.92 -4.12 -13.74
C ASP A 47 -12.42 -4.25 -13.40
N PRO A 48 -11.94 -5.44 -12.99
CA PRO A 48 -10.56 -5.59 -12.53
C PRO A 48 -9.49 -5.17 -13.53
N LYS A 49 -9.74 -5.24 -14.85
CA LYS A 49 -8.78 -4.78 -15.86
C LYS A 49 -8.75 -3.26 -15.93
N ALA A 50 -9.90 -2.61 -15.94
CA ALA A 50 -9.97 -1.14 -15.88
C ALA A 50 -9.37 -0.59 -14.58
N LEU A 51 -9.67 -1.23 -13.45
CA LEU A 51 -9.05 -0.90 -12.16
C LEU A 51 -7.52 -1.05 -12.20
N SER A 52 -7.01 -2.12 -12.83
CA SER A 52 -5.57 -2.33 -12.99
C SER A 52 -4.90 -1.18 -13.74
N GLU A 53 -5.55 -0.66 -14.78
CA GLU A 53 -5.04 0.48 -15.55
C GLU A 53 -4.99 1.76 -14.71
N HIS A 54 -6.03 2.01 -13.90
CA HIS A 54 -6.07 3.16 -12.98
C HIS A 54 -4.99 3.05 -11.90
N ILE A 55 -4.86 1.90 -11.25
CA ILE A 55 -3.84 1.65 -10.22
C ILE A 55 -2.43 1.83 -10.80
N ILE A 56 -2.14 1.19 -11.94
CA ILE A 56 -0.82 1.33 -12.58
C ILE A 56 -0.57 2.79 -12.96
N ARG A 57 -1.56 3.49 -13.52
CA ARG A 57 -1.40 4.91 -13.93
C ARG A 57 -1.13 5.82 -12.73
N LEU A 58 -1.88 5.64 -11.63
CA LEU A 58 -1.69 6.42 -10.41
C LEU A 58 -0.32 6.16 -9.79
N PHE A 59 0.01 4.88 -9.60
CA PHE A 59 1.19 4.49 -8.84
C PHE A 59 2.49 4.69 -9.62
N SER A 60 2.43 4.68 -10.96
CA SER A 60 3.61 4.96 -11.80
C SER A 60 3.99 6.45 -11.85
N ASN A 61 3.11 7.36 -11.43
CA ASN A 61 3.40 8.79 -11.36
C ASN A 61 2.62 9.47 -10.22
N PRO A 62 2.94 9.17 -8.96
CA PRO A 62 2.13 9.60 -7.82
C PRO A 62 2.52 10.98 -7.28
N ALA A 63 3.61 11.57 -7.78
CA ALA A 63 4.18 12.79 -7.22
C ALA A 63 3.21 13.98 -7.21
N PHE A 64 2.29 14.06 -8.18
CA PHE A 64 1.28 15.13 -8.25
C PHE A 64 0.33 15.12 -7.05
N LEU A 65 0.16 13.98 -6.38
CA LEU A 65 -0.74 13.86 -5.23
C LEU A 65 -0.29 14.75 -4.07
N ALA A 66 1.01 14.98 -3.91
CA ALA A 66 1.56 15.86 -2.89
C ALA A 66 1.20 17.33 -3.10
N ASP A 67 0.91 17.73 -4.34
CA ASP A 67 0.55 19.11 -4.69
C ASP A 67 -0.98 19.32 -4.67
N GLU A 68 -1.76 18.26 -4.91
CA GLU A 68 -3.22 18.32 -5.05
C GLU A 68 -3.99 17.97 -3.78
N TYR A 69 -3.42 17.16 -2.89
CA TYR A 69 -4.12 16.62 -1.72
C TYR A 69 -3.35 16.87 -0.43
N THR A 70 -4.09 17.04 0.66
CA THR A 70 -3.50 17.16 2.01
C THR A 70 -3.00 15.80 2.52
N ASP A 71 -2.09 15.81 3.49
CA ASP A 71 -1.59 14.57 4.11
C ASP A 71 -2.73 13.70 4.67
N GLN A 72 -3.79 14.31 5.23
CA GLN A 72 -4.99 13.59 5.69
C GLN A 72 -5.75 12.93 4.53
N GLN A 73 -5.96 13.65 3.42
CA GLN A 73 -6.64 13.08 2.25
C GLN A 73 -5.85 11.93 1.62
N ILE A 74 -4.52 12.02 1.63
CA ILE A 74 -3.65 10.93 1.17
C ILE A 74 -3.75 9.74 2.12
N ALA A 75 -3.75 9.96 3.44
CA ALA A 75 -3.96 8.91 4.42
C ALA A 75 -5.30 8.18 4.20
N ASP A 76 -6.38 8.94 4.08
CA ASP A 76 -7.73 8.43 3.80
C ASP A 76 -7.75 7.61 2.49
N ALA A 77 -7.12 8.11 1.43
CA ALA A 77 -7.02 7.40 0.16
C ALA A 77 -6.24 6.10 0.26
N VAL A 78 -5.15 6.07 1.04
CA VAL A 78 -4.36 4.85 1.29
C VAL A 78 -5.24 3.80 1.96
N TRP A 79 -5.95 4.16 3.03
CA TRP A 79 -6.88 3.27 3.69
C TRP A 79 -8.03 2.80 2.77
N PHE A 80 -8.51 3.66 1.89
CA PHE A 80 -9.56 3.30 0.95
C PHE A 80 -9.06 2.35 -0.15
N ILE A 81 -7.94 2.66 -0.80
CA ILE A 81 -7.40 1.93 -1.95
C ILE A 81 -6.84 0.56 -1.53
N PHE A 82 -6.13 0.51 -0.41
CA PHE A 82 -5.50 -0.72 0.06
C PHE A 82 -6.35 -1.46 1.06
N GLY A 83 -7.28 -0.82 1.77
CA GLY A 83 -8.03 -1.45 2.85
C GLY A 83 -9.22 -2.29 2.39
N LEU A 84 -9.94 -2.83 3.39
CA LEU A 84 -11.14 -3.65 3.23
C LEU A 84 -12.30 -2.90 2.57
N ALA A 85 -12.21 -1.58 2.44
CA ALA A 85 -13.20 -0.75 1.77
C ALA A 85 -13.48 -1.18 0.33
N THR A 86 -12.42 -1.60 -0.36
CA THR A 86 -12.45 -1.79 -1.80
C THR A 86 -12.08 -3.20 -2.23
N THR A 87 -11.21 -3.89 -1.48
CA THR A 87 -10.65 -5.19 -1.87
C THR A 87 -10.00 -5.19 -3.26
N TYR A 88 -9.49 -4.02 -3.68
CA TYR A 88 -8.91 -3.85 -5.02
C TYR A 88 -7.76 -4.81 -5.28
N PHE A 89 -6.81 -4.95 -4.36
CA PHE A 89 -5.65 -5.82 -4.53
C PHE A 89 -6.01 -7.30 -4.52
N LEU A 90 -7.08 -7.70 -3.83
CA LEU A 90 -7.65 -9.03 -3.97
C LEU A 90 -8.19 -9.25 -5.39
N HIS A 91 -8.98 -8.30 -5.92
CA HIS A 91 -9.51 -8.38 -7.28
C HIS A 91 -8.41 -8.32 -8.36
N LEU A 92 -7.36 -7.53 -8.17
CA LEU A 92 -6.21 -7.46 -9.08
C LEU A 92 -5.47 -8.80 -9.20
N ARG A 93 -5.53 -9.65 -8.18
CA ARG A 93 -4.91 -10.99 -8.18
C ARG A 93 -5.77 -12.08 -8.83
N SER A 94 -6.99 -11.75 -9.25
CA SER A 94 -7.90 -12.71 -9.87
C SER A 94 -7.43 -13.18 -11.25
N GLU A 95 -7.91 -14.33 -11.70
CA GLU A 95 -7.53 -14.92 -12.98
C GLU A 95 -7.97 -14.10 -14.21
N VAL A 96 -8.93 -13.18 -14.04
CA VAL A 96 -9.39 -12.31 -15.13
C VAL A 96 -8.38 -11.23 -15.48
N VAL A 97 -7.48 -10.87 -14.56
CA VAL A 97 -6.39 -9.91 -14.79
C VAL A 97 -5.16 -10.67 -15.32
N PRO A 98 -4.62 -10.33 -16.51
CA PRO A 98 -3.45 -11.00 -17.06
C PRO A 98 -2.24 -10.91 -16.11
N ARG A 99 -1.46 -12.00 -15.97
CA ARG A 99 -0.34 -12.08 -15.02
C ARG A 99 0.66 -10.92 -15.15
N ASN A 100 0.97 -10.49 -16.36
CA ASN A 100 1.87 -9.35 -16.60
C ASN A 100 1.29 -8.02 -16.08
N VAL A 101 -0.03 -7.87 -16.07
CA VAL A 101 -0.70 -6.71 -15.47
C VAL A 101 -0.65 -6.79 -13.95
N GLN A 102 -0.91 -7.96 -13.37
CA GLN A 102 -0.79 -8.18 -11.91
C GLN A 102 0.62 -7.84 -11.40
N ILE A 103 1.66 -8.30 -12.12
CA ILE A 103 3.05 -7.98 -11.81
C ILE A 103 3.28 -6.48 -11.81
N ARG A 104 2.79 -5.77 -12.84
CA ARG A 104 2.94 -4.31 -12.95
C ARG A 104 2.22 -3.57 -11.81
N CYS A 105 1.03 -4.03 -11.40
CA CYS A 105 0.34 -3.46 -10.25
C CYS A 105 1.20 -3.57 -8.97
N ILE A 106 1.70 -4.77 -8.66
CA ILE A 106 2.57 -4.98 -7.49
C ILE A 106 3.83 -4.14 -7.60
N GLU A 107 4.54 -4.19 -8.73
CA GLU A 107 5.79 -3.45 -8.91
C GLU A 107 5.59 -1.93 -8.80
N SER A 108 4.44 -1.40 -9.24
CA SER A 108 4.15 0.03 -9.15
C SER A 108 4.01 0.53 -7.70
N VAL A 109 3.75 -0.35 -6.73
CA VAL A 109 3.72 0.03 -5.31
C VAL A 109 5.06 0.62 -4.87
N ALA A 110 6.20 0.12 -5.38
CA ALA A 110 7.51 0.70 -5.05
C ALA A 110 7.60 2.19 -5.41
N THR A 111 6.99 2.61 -6.52
CA THR A 111 7.00 4.02 -6.95
C THR A 111 6.17 4.91 -6.02
N LEU A 112 5.07 4.42 -5.43
CA LEU A 112 4.38 5.17 -4.38
C LEU A 112 5.30 5.47 -3.20
N TYR A 113 6.03 4.46 -2.72
CA TYR A 113 6.95 4.65 -1.62
C TYR A 113 8.08 5.62 -1.98
N THR A 114 8.73 5.43 -3.13
CA THR A 114 9.94 6.22 -3.48
C THR A 114 9.63 7.64 -3.91
N ASP A 115 8.49 7.87 -4.58
CA ASP A 115 8.22 9.14 -5.26
C ASP A 115 7.18 9.99 -4.52
N LEU A 116 6.39 9.39 -3.62
CA LEU A 116 5.41 10.06 -2.79
C LEU A 116 5.74 9.93 -1.29
N PHE A 117 5.65 8.72 -0.71
CA PHE A 117 5.69 8.56 0.75
C PHE A 117 7.05 8.94 1.36
N ASP A 118 8.18 8.66 0.68
CA ASP A 118 9.51 9.08 1.14
C ASP A 118 9.68 10.61 1.21
N ARG A 119 8.80 11.36 0.55
CA ARG A 119 8.78 12.83 0.62
C ARG A 119 7.82 13.35 1.68
N LEU A 120 6.77 12.58 1.99
CA LEU A 120 5.67 13.01 2.84
C LEU A 120 5.79 12.57 4.29
N CYS A 121 6.31 11.36 4.53
CA CYS A 121 6.48 10.82 5.88
C CYS A 121 7.70 11.47 6.57
N ASP A 122 7.68 11.46 7.91
CA ASP A 122 8.77 11.90 8.78
C ASP A 122 9.24 13.34 8.50
N LYS A 123 8.35 14.19 7.96
CA LYS A 123 8.61 15.62 7.69
C LYS A 123 8.84 16.44 8.95
N HIS A 124 8.40 15.93 10.09
CA HIS A 124 8.59 16.59 11.37
C HIS A 124 10.05 16.43 11.78
N ASP A 125 10.70 17.48 12.31
CA ASP A 125 12.08 17.48 12.88
C ASP A 125 12.19 16.56 14.12
N VAL A 126 11.70 15.34 14.00
CA VAL A 126 11.66 14.31 15.01
C VAL A 126 12.96 13.54 14.87
N ASP A 127 13.65 13.37 15.99
CA ASP A 127 14.80 12.47 16.09
C ASP A 127 14.42 11.12 15.47
N PRO A 128 15.13 10.63 14.43
CA PRO A 128 14.80 9.35 13.79
C PRO A 128 14.84 8.16 14.76
N ASN A 129 15.48 8.29 15.92
CA ASN A 129 15.47 7.28 16.99
C ASN A 129 14.24 7.38 17.92
N LYS A 130 13.35 8.33 17.67
CA LYS A 130 12.10 8.57 18.39
C LYS A 130 10.89 8.65 17.47
N SER A 131 11.11 8.75 16.16
CA SER A 131 10.06 8.66 15.15
C SER A 131 9.43 7.27 15.23
N SER A 132 8.11 7.27 15.25
CA SER A 132 7.28 6.08 15.20
C SER A 132 6.40 6.18 13.96
N SER A 133 6.18 5.06 13.28
CA SER A 133 5.26 4.91 12.14
C SER A 133 3.80 5.29 12.42
N LYS A 134 3.48 5.83 13.60
CA LYS A 134 2.13 6.14 14.08
C LYS A 134 1.99 7.58 14.61
N ASP A 135 2.97 8.44 14.29
CA ASP A 135 2.98 9.83 14.77
C ASP A 135 1.93 10.69 14.03
N THR A 136 1.60 10.35 12.78
CA THR A 136 0.55 11.01 11.98
C THR A 136 -0.39 10.00 11.32
N PRO A 137 -1.63 10.42 10.93
CA PRO A 137 -2.56 9.57 10.20
C PRO A 137 -1.98 9.01 8.88
N LEU A 138 -1.13 9.80 8.19
CA LEU A 138 -0.48 9.36 6.96
C LEU A 138 0.56 8.27 7.23
N GLU A 139 1.38 8.44 8.25
CA GLU A 139 2.41 7.46 8.59
C GLU A 139 1.78 6.13 9.02
N ASP A 140 0.70 6.19 9.82
CA ASP A 140 -0.05 5.00 10.25
C ASP A 140 -0.66 4.26 9.04
N ALA A 141 -1.22 5.00 8.08
CA ALA A 141 -1.74 4.43 6.84
C ALA A 141 -0.63 3.77 6.01
N VAL A 142 0.53 4.42 5.87
CA VAL A 142 1.67 3.91 5.08
C VAL A 142 2.27 2.67 5.72
N TYR A 143 2.42 2.65 7.05
CA TYR A 143 2.87 1.49 7.80
C TYR A 143 2.06 0.24 7.48
N MET A 144 0.73 0.37 7.48
CA MET A 144 -0.23 -0.73 7.35
C MET A 144 -0.49 -1.22 5.92
N ILE A 145 0.12 -0.62 4.88
CA ILE A 145 -0.19 -0.93 3.47
C ILE A 145 -0.15 -2.44 3.17
N TRP A 146 0.83 -3.16 3.71
CA TRP A 146 1.04 -4.57 3.37
C TRP A 146 0.03 -5.51 4.01
N ASP A 147 -0.45 -5.17 5.20
CA ASP A 147 -1.48 -5.87 5.96
C ASP A 147 -2.87 -5.64 5.34
N MET A 148 -3.06 -4.46 4.76
CA MET A 148 -4.29 -4.06 4.11
C MET A 148 -4.55 -4.87 2.83
N ASP A 149 -5.79 -5.37 2.70
CA ASP A 149 -6.25 -6.26 1.61
C ASP A 149 -5.30 -7.43 1.31
N CYS A 150 -4.54 -7.84 2.33
CA CYS A 150 -3.57 -8.93 2.29
C CYS A 150 -2.63 -8.82 1.09
N ILE A 151 -2.03 -7.64 0.85
CA ILE A 151 -1.06 -7.44 -0.23
C ILE A 151 0.14 -8.38 -0.05
N GLU A 152 0.66 -8.49 1.17
CA GLU A 152 1.72 -9.43 1.53
C GLU A 152 1.38 -10.88 1.17
N GLY A 153 0.08 -11.23 1.16
CA GLY A 153 -0.42 -12.53 0.73
C GLY A 153 -0.01 -12.89 -0.71
N ALA A 154 0.21 -11.88 -1.58
CA ALA A 154 0.74 -12.09 -2.92
C ALA A 154 2.14 -12.71 -2.91
N VAL A 155 2.90 -12.49 -1.84
CA VAL A 155 4.26 -13.00 -1.63
C VAL A 155 4.24 -14.26 -0.78
N MET A 156 3.48 -14.26 0.31
CA MET A 156 3.37 -15.38 1.25
C MET A 156 2.95 -16.70 0.61
N PHE A 157 2.04 -16.64 -0.37
CA PHE A 157 1.36 -17.83 -0.86
C PHE A 157 1.82 -18.22 -2.29
N PRO A 158 3.03 -18.79 -2.48
CA PRO A 158 3.59 -19.11 -3.80
C PRO A 158 2.79 -20.16 -4.56
N LYS A 159 1.93 -20.94 -3.88
CA LYS A 159 1.02 -21.90 -4.53
C LYS A 159 -0.15 -21.21 -5.23
N HIS A 160 -0.58 -20.06 -4.74
CA HIS A 160 -1.69 -19.30 -5.31
C HIS A 160 -1.19 -18.31 -6.37
N TRP A 161 -0.10 -17.59 -6.10
CA TRP A 161 0.42 -16.54 -6.99
C TRP A 161 1.95 -16.62 -7.17
N PRO A 162 2.49 -17.70 -7.77
CA PRO A 162 3.93 -17.88 -7.91
C PRO A 162 4.61 -16.75 -8.70
N HIS A 163 3.91 -16.14 -9.64
CA HIS A 163 4.44 -15.04 -10.46
C HIS A 163 4.52 -13.69 -9.71
N LEU A 164 3.95 -13.56 -8.51
CA LEU A 164 3.95 -12.33 -7.71
C LEU A 164 4.98 -12.33 -6.58
N VAL A 165 5.52 -13.50 -6.21
CA VAL A 165 6.51 -13.64 -5.14
C VAL A 165 7.74 -12.79 -5.42
N ASP A 166 8.38 -12.97 -6.58
CA ASP A 166 9.57 -12.21 -6.95
C ASP A 166 9.32 -10.71 -7.11
N PRO A 167 8.25 -10.25 -7.80
CA PRO A 167 7.85 -8.85 -7.81
C PRO A 167 7.67 -8.24 -6.41
N GLY A 168 6.97 -8.92 -5.50
CA GLY A 168 6.72 -8.38 -4.17
C GLY A 168 8.00 -8.23 -3.34
N PHE A 169 8.90 -9.22 -3.39
CA PHE A 169 10.22 -9.06 -2.78
C PHE A 169 11.03 -7.91 -3.39
N ARG A 170 11.00 -7.73 -4.71
CA ARG A 170 11.67 -6.58 -5.36
C ARG A 170 11.14 -5.23 -4.85
N VAL A 171 9.84 -5.12 -4.60
CA VAL A 171 9.24 -3.91 -4.03
C VAL A 171 9.79 -3.66 -2.63
N LEU A 172 9.73 -4.66 -1.75
CA LEU A 172 10.22 -4.55 -0.38
C LEU A 172 11.72 -4.19 -0.32
N GLU A 173 12.55 -4.85 -1.13
CA GLU A 173 13.98 -4.53 -1.27
C GLU A 173 14.17 -3.08 -1.78
N THR A 174 13.36 -2.65 -2.75
CA THR A 174 13.42 -1.28 -3.28
C THR A 174 13.11 -0.25 -2.21
N ILE A 175 12.10 -0.49 -1.38
CA ILE A 175 11.73 0.41 -0.28
C ILE A 175 12.89 0.51 0.72
N LEU A 176 13.42 -0.62 1.18
CA LEU A 176 14.54 -0.64 2.14
C LEU A 176 15.81 0.04 1.62
N GLU A 177 16.09 -0.08 0.32
CA GLU A 177 17.29 0.48 -0.32
C GLU A 177 17.16 1.96 -0.68
N LYS A 178 15.97 2.41 -1.12
CA LYS A 178 15.80 3.73 -1.73
C LYS A 178 15.10 4.74 -0.84
N CYS A 179 14.21 4.30 0.04
CA CYS A 179 13.57 5.21 0.98
C CYS A 179 14.57 5.59 2.08
N ARG A 180 14.41 6.80 2.60
CA ARG A 180 15.20 7.41 3.67
C ARG A 180 14.39 7.44 4.96
N THR A 181 13.07 7.62 4.85
CA THR A 181 12.14 7.71 5.98
C THR A 181 12.07 6.39 6.77
N VAL A 182 11.99 6.51 8.09
CA VAL A 182 11.70 5.45 9.05
C VAL A 182 10.39 4.77 8.70
N THR A 183 9.31 5.53 8.52
CA THR A 183 7.98 4.96 8.26
C THR A 183 7.95 4.05 7.03
N CYS A 184 8.58 4.46 5.92
CA CYS A 184 8.62 3.63 4.70
C CYS A 184 9.41 2.34 4.92
N LYS A 185 10.58 2.42 5.57
CA LYS A 185 11.40 1.25 5.87
C LYS A 185 10.72 0.31 6.86
N GLU A 186 10.11 0.85 7.90
CA GLU A 186 9.37 0.11 8.90
C GLU A 186 8.20 -0.66 8.28
N SER A 187 7.42 -0.03 7.38
CA SER A 187 6.38 -0.71 6.60
C SER A 187 6.92 -1.91 5.81
N ALA A 188 8.07 -1.77 5.15
CA ALA A 188 8.68 -2.87 4.41
C ALA A 188 9.23 -3.99 5.33
N LEU A 189 9.81 -3.63 6.49
CA LEU A 189 10.24 -4.59 7.50
C LEU A 189 9.05 -5.34 8.10
N HIS A 190 7.95 -4.64 8.36
CA HIS A 190 6.71 -5.22 8.86
C HIS A 190 6.19 -6.31 7.93
N ALA A 191 6.04 -5.99 6.64
CA ALA A 191 5.66 -6.96 5.62
C ALA A 191 6.63 -8.16 5.56
N LEU A 192 7.94 -7.92 5.63
CA LEU A 192 8.94 -8.99 5.64
C LEU A 192 8.80 -9.90 6.87
N GLY A 193 8.47 -9.34 8.04
CA GLY A 193 8.21 -10.10 9.25
C GLY A 193 7.04 -11.06 9.09
N HIS A 194 5.91 -10.59 8.57
CA HIS A 194 4.77 -11.46 8.27
C HIS A 194 5.12 -12.53 7.22
N ILE A 195 5.86 -12.15 6.16
CA ILE A 195 6.30 -13.05 5.08
C ILE A 195 7.28 -14.13 5.56
N HIS A 196 8.00 -13.90 6.67
CA HIS A 196 9.04 -14.80 7.21
C HIS A 196 8.56 -16.24 7.34
N MET A 197 7.34 -16.44 7.87
CA MET A 197 6.80 -17.78 8.09
C MET A 197 6.67 -18.64 6.83
N TYR A 198 6.66 -18.00 5.64
CA TYR A 198 6.57 -18.67 4.34
C TYR A 198 7.91 -18.70 3.57
N HIS A 199 8.78 -17.71 3.79
CA HIS A 199 10.03 -17.55 3.05
C HIS A 199 11.22 -17.17 3.95
N PRO A 200 11.52 -17.94 5.01
CA PRO A 200 12.41 -17.51 6.09
C PRO A 200 13.82 -17.19 5.59
N GLU A 201 14.42 -18.08 4.78
CA GLU A 201 15.77 -17.87 4.26
C GLU A 201 15.93 -16.61 3.41
N ARG A 202 14.87 -16.23 2.66
CA ARG A 202 14.92 -15.05 1.79
C ARG A 202 14.72 -13.78 2.59
N VAL A 203 13.77 -13.79 3.53
CA VAL A 203 13.53 -12.68 4.45
C VAL A 203 14.78 -12.39 5.28
N GLU A 204 15.38 -13.42 5.89
CA GLU A 204 16.59 -13.27 6.70
C GLU A 204 17.74 -12.64 5.89
N LYS A 205 17.97 -13.08 4.64
CA LYS A 205 19.02 -12.50 3.78
C LYS A 205 18.78 -11.03 3.47
N ILE A 206 17.53 -10.64 3.20
CA ILE A 206 17.17 -9.24 2.91
C ILE A 206 17.41 -8.38 4.15
N ILE A 207 16.96 -8.85 5.32
CA ILE A 207 17.11 -8.12 6.58
C ILE A 207 18.58 -8.07 7.02
N ASP A 208 19.35 -9.15 6.87
CA ASP A 208 20.78 -9.17 7.16
C ASP A 208 21.53 -8.14 6.31
N LYS A 209 21.17 -8.00 5.03
CA LYS A 209 21.70 -6.96 4.15
C LYS A 209 21.30 -5.56 4.62
N PHE A 210 20.06 -5.35 5.04
CA PHE A 210 19.59 -4.08 5.60
C PHE A 210 20.37 -3.69 6.88
N LEU A 211 20.54 -4.64 7.79
CA LEU A 211 21.23 -4.47 9.08
C LEU A 211 22.75 -4.27 8.94
N ALA A 212 23.35 -4.70 7.82
CA ALA A 212 24.76 -4.47 7.52
C ALA A 212 25.07 -2.99 7.26
N SER A 213 24.06 -2.17 6.95
CA SER A 213 24.24 -0.72 6.82
C SER A 213 24.38 -0.07 8.21
N PRO A 214 25.47 0.67 8.48
CA PRO A 214 25.71 1.30 9.78
C PRO A 214 24.81 2.52 10.02
N ASP A 215 24.18 3.06 8.98
CA ASP A 215 23.46 4.33 9.01
C ASP A 215 21.99 4.20 9.43
N GLN A 216 21.52 2.99 9.78
CA GLN A 216 20.13 2.78 10.18
C GLN A 216 19.88 3.29 11.62
N PRO A 217 18.82 4.08 11.86
CA PRO A 217 18.37 4.46 13.20
C PRO A 217 18.20 3.26 14.13
N GLY A 218 18.44 3.46 15.43
CA GLY A 218 18.39 2.38 16.43
C GLY A 218 17.04 1.66 16.46
N VAL A 219 15.94 2.42 16.39
CA VAL A 219 14.57 1.89 16.38
C VAL A 219 14.31 0.97 15.17
N LEU A 220 14.79 1.34 13.98
CA LEU A 220 14.67 0.47 12.80
C LEU A 220 15.53 -0.78 12.90
N ARG A 221 16.68 -0.72 13.59
CA ARG A 221 17.51 -1.90 13.78
C ARG A 221 16.84 -2.89 14.72
N GLU A 222 16.25 -2.42 15.81
CA GLU A 222 15.47 -3.26 16.74
C GLU A 222 14.28 -3.89 15.99
N TYR A 223 13.51 -3.08 15.29
CA TYR A 223 12.36 -3.57 14.52
C TYR A 223 12.77 -4.56 13.41
N ALA A 224 13.89 -4.33 12.74
CA ALA A 224 14.41 -5.26 11.75
C ALA A 224 14.83 -6.61 12.36
N LEU A 225 15.37 -6.62 13.57
CA LEU A 225 15.69 -7.87 14.27
C LEU A 225 14.41 -8.64 14.62
N ASP A 226 13.36 -7.97 15.06
CA ASP A 226 12.05 -8.59 15.31
C ASP A 226 11.45 -9.15 14.01
N ALA A 227 11.48 -8.39 12.92
CA ALA A 227 11.05 -8.83 11.60
C ALA A 227 11.86 -10.03 11.08
N ARG A 228 13.16 -10.10 11.39
CA ARG A 228 14.02 -11.24 11.04
C ARG A 228 13.57 -12.54 11.68
N GLU A 229 12.93 -12.46 12.84
CA GLU A 229 12.39 -13.60 13.59
C GLU A 229 10.89 -13.84 13.29
N GLY A 230 10.29 -13.03 12.42
CA GLY A 230 8.84 -13.06 12.16
C GLY A 230 8.00 -12.55 13.33
N ALA A 231 8.58 -11.74 14.22
CA ALA A 231 7.99 -11.29 15.47
C ALA A 231 7.48 -9.83 15.40
N VAL A 232 6.79 -9.49 14.32
CA VAL A 232 6.17 -8.17 14.12
C VAL A 232 4.69 -8.18 14.55
N GLN A 233 4.15 -7.02 14.93
CA GLN A 233 2.77 -6.83 15.38
C GLN A 233 2.02 -5.77 14.60
#